data_AF-A0A395ICU3-F1
#
_entry.id   AF-A0A395ICU3-F1
#
_cell.length_a   1.000
_cell.length_b   1.000
_cell.length_c   1.000
_cell.angle_alpha   90.00
_cell.angle_beta   90.00
_cell.angle_gamma   90.00
#
_symmetry.space_group_name_H-M   'P 1'
#
loop_
_entity.id
_entity.type
_entity.pdbx_description
1 polymer ?
#
loop_
_entity_poly.entity_id
_entity_poly.type
_entity_poly.pdbx_seq_one_letter_code
_entity_poly.pdbx_strand_id
1 'polypeptide(L)'
;MRTILPAIWLEICQHKAGPLIDKVNKIICSSGTRGLPAWRTAPTASVLRDAGLPSGGTALEHARIRFALRLRTLDAAHPLVRRLEAPPLPWQRATKLRCVDALVPRAEADTGPIALFTRLQDRSYRRKDERTAAEHFNAWWSQLGRDTITVFSDGTEQYKDGAKLVGYGYAVYRGQTLARTGSGAINSISHVFDAER
;
A
#
# COMPACT_ATOMS: atom_id res chain seq x y z
N MET A 1 -5.66 -10.61 -30.84
CA MET A 1 -6.66 -11.47 -30.16
C MET A 1 -6.82 -10.99 -28.72
N ARG A 2 -7.95 -10.35 -28.41
CA ARG A 2 -8.25 -9.81 -27.07
C ARG A 2 -8.55 -10.97 -26.12
N THR A 3 -7.79 -11.09 -25.04
CA THR A 3 -7.97 -12.11 -23.98
C THR A 3 -9.24 -11.81 -23.18
N ILE A 4 -10.32 -12.51 -23.49
CA ILE A 4 -11.62 -12.49 -22.77
C ILE A 4 -11.55 -13.29 -21.44
N LEU A 5 -10.41 -13.91 -21.12
CA LEU A 5 -10.26 -14.83 -19.99
C LEU A 5 -10.21 -14.23 -18.56
N PRO A 6 -9.82 -12.97 -18.28
CA PRO A 6 -9.74 -12.52 -16.89
C PRO A 6 -11.10 -12.20 -16.26
N ALA A 7 -12.13 -11.86 -17.06
CA ALA A 7 -13.45 -11.47 -16.55
C ALA A 7 -14.26 -12.66 -16.02
N ILE A 8 -14.28 -13.78 -16.77
CA ILE A 8 -15.04 -14.99 -16.44
C ILE A 8 -14.51 -15.66 -15.16
N TRP A 9 -13.20 -15.60 -14.92
CA TRP A 9 -12.60 -16.12 -13.67
C TRP A 9 -12.91 -15.25 -12.46
N LEU A 10 -13.01 -13.93 -12.62
CA LEU A 10 -13.40 -13.03 -11.54
C LEU A 10 -14.86 -13.27 -11.13
N GLU A 11 -15.77 -13.43 -12.08
CA GLU A 11 -17.20 -13.72 -11.83
C GLU A 11 -17.45 -15.07 -11.15
N ILE A 12 -16.78 -16.15 -11.59
CA ILE A 12 -16.97 -17.49 -11.00
C ILE A 12 -16.40 -17.54 -9.57
N CYS A 13 -15.28 -16.86 -9.32
CA CYS A 13 -14.74 -16.73 -7.97
C CYS A 13 -15.64 -15.85 -7.08
N GLN A 14 -16.23 -14.77 -7.60
CA GLN A 14 -17.19 -13.92 -6.89
C GLN A 14 -18.47 -14.69 -6.54
N HIS A 15 -18.98 -15.56 -7.40
CA HIS A 15 -20.22 -16.31 -7.14
C HIS A 15 -20.08 -17.37 -6.02
N LYS A 16 -18.88 -17.94 -5.83
CA LYS A 16 -18.59 -18.88 -4.72
C LYS A 16 -18.11 -18.18 -3.45
N ALA A 17 -17.41 -17.04 -3.59
CA ALA A 17 -16.86 -16.30 -2.46
C ALA A 17 -17.82 -15.24 -1.90
N GLY A 18 -18.85 -14.83 -2.66
CA GLY A 18 -19.84 -13.81 -2.26
C GLY A 18 -20.42 -14.04 -0.86
N PRO A 19 -20.96 -15.24 -0.55
CA PRO A 19 -21.50 -15.52 0.78
C PRO A 19 -20.46 -15.44 1.91
N LEU A 20 -19.17 -15.68 1.62
CA LEU A 20 -18.10 -15.51 2.61
C LEU A 20 -17.72 -14.03 2.77
N ILE A 21 -17.68 -13.28 1.68
CA ILE A 21 -17.41 -11.84 1.68
C ILE A 21 -18.51 -11.11 2.47
N ASP A 22 -19.76 -11.52 2.32
CA ASP A 22 -20.88 -10.95 3.08
C ASP A 22 -20.78 -11.24 4.58
N LYS A 23 -20.33 -12.45 4.95
CA LYS A 23 -20.02 -12.78 6.36
C LYS A 23 -18.90 -11.91 6.91
N VAL A 24 -17.83 -11.69 6.13
CA VAL A 24 -16.72 -10.82 6.51
C VAL A 24 -17.20 -9.38 6.67
N ASN A 25 -17.98 -8.86 5.72
CA ASN A 25 -18.58 -7.53 5.79
C ASN A 25 -19.43 -7.35 7.05
N LYS A 26 -20.23 -8.36 7.40
CA LYS A 26 -21.06 -8.35 8.61
C LYS A 26 -20.20 -8.25 9.87
N ILE A 27 -19.10 -9.01 9.95
CA ILE A 27 -18.19 -8.96 11.10
C ILE A 27 -17.53 -7.57 11.19
N ILE A 28 -16.95 -7.08 10.09
CA ILE A 28 -16.28 -5.77 10.04
C ILE A 28 -17.25 -4.64 10.42
N CYS A 29 -18.46 -4.65 9.88
CA CYS A 29 -19.47 -3.64 10.23
C CYS A 29 -19.90 -3.74 11.69
N SER A 30 -20.09 -4.95 12.21
CA SER A 30 -20.44 -5.13 13.63
C SER A 30 -19.38 -4.58 14.58
N SER A 31 -18.09 -4.68 14.22
CA SER A 31 -17.01 -4.01 14.96
C SER A 31 -17.01 -2.51 14.77
N GLY A 32 -17.20 -2.01 13.54
CA GLY A 32 -17.20 -0.58 13.23
C GLY A 32 -18.32 0.18 13.94
N THR A 33 -19.54 -0.38 13.96
CA THR A 33 -20.70 0.23 14.66
C THR A 33 -20.47 0.35 16.16
N ARG A 34 -19.60 -0.48 16.77
CA ARG A 34 -19.30 -0.36 18.21
C ARG A 34 -18.37 0.82 18.51
N GLY A 35 -17.55 1.25 17.55
CA GLY A 35 -16.64 2.39 17.68
C GLY A 35 -17.21 3.72 17.18
N LEU A 36 -18.37 3.70 16.50
CA LEU A 36 -19.02 4.88 15.92
C LEU A 36 -20.37 5.15 16.57
N PRO A 37 -20.84 6.41 16.61
CA PRO A 37 -22.21 6.76 16.97
C PRO A 37 -23.17 6.40 15.81
N ALA A 38 -23.22 5.13 15.43
CA ALA A 38 -24.01 4.63 14.32
C ALA A 38 -25.18 3.77 14.81
N TRP A 39 -26.35 3.94 14.18
CA TRP A 39 -27.55 3.16 14.48
C TRP A 39 -27.34 1.69 14.08
N ARG A 40 -28.02 0.77 14.77
CA ARG A 40 -27.98 -0.67 14.44
C ARG A 40 -28.41 -0.97 12.99
N THR A 41 -29.25 -0.10 12.41
CA THR A 41 -29.77 -0.20 11.04
C THR A 41 -28.96 0.59 10.01
N ALA A 42 -27.81 1.16 10.38
CA ALA A 42 -26.99 1.92 9.45
C ALA A 42 -26.55 1.03 8.25
N PRO A 43 -26.63 1.55 7.01
CA PRO A 43 -26.15 0.82 5.85
C PRO A 43 -24.66 0.44 5.98
N THR A 44 -24.32 -0.78 5.58
CA THR A 44 -22.94 -1.32 5.59
C THR A 44 -21.93 -0.36 4.95
N ALA A 45 -22.27 0.23 3.82
CA ALA A 45 -21.40 1.16 3.11
C ALA A 45 -21.08 2.44 3.92
N SER A 46 -22.04 2.95 4.70
CA SER A 46 -21.84 4.12 5.55
C SER A 46 -20.94 3.78 6.74
N VAL A 47 -21.20 2.65 7.40
CA VAL A 47 -20.37 2.19 8.54
C VAL A 47 -18.91 1.98 8.13
N LEU A 48 -18.68 1.35 6.97
CA LEU A 48 -17.32 1.14 6.46
C LEU A 48 -16.62 2.46 6.13
N ARG A 49 -17.33 3.41 5.49
CA ARG A 49 -16.80 4.75 5.17
C ARG A 49 -16.41 5.51 6.44
N ASP A 50 -17.33 5.59 7.39
CA ASP A 50 -17.16 6.41 8.60
C ASP A 50 -16.14 5.79 9.57
N ALA A 51 -15.99 4.46 9.55
CA ALA A 51 -14.97 3.76 10.34
C ALA A 51 -13.59 3.75 9.67
N GLY A 52 -13.48 4.23 8.43
CA GLY A 52 -12.25 4.12 7.63
C GLY A 52 -11.86 2.67 7.32
N LEU A 53 -12.82 1.75 7.28
CA LEU A 53 -12.58 0.32 7.07
C LEU A 53 -12.86 -0.08 5.62
N PRO A 54 -12.01 -0.93 5.01
CA PRO A 54 -12.28 -1.44 3.66
C PRO A 54 -13.42 -2.45 3.67
N SER A 55 -14.11 -2.59 2.53
CA SER A 55 -15.02 -3.73 2.33
C SER A 55 -14.27 -5.06 2.38
N GLY A 56 -14.95 -6.14 2.72
CA GLY A 56 -14.39 -7.49 2.75
C GLY A 56 -13.79 -7.93 1.41
N GLY A 57 -14.41 -7.52 0.29
CA GLY A 57 -13.86 -7.75 -1.05
C GLY A 57 -12.54 -7.00 -1.28
N THR A 58 -12.51 -5.71 -0.96
CA THR A 58 -11.30 -4.88 -1.05
C THR A 58 -10.19 -5.40 -0.13
N ALA A 59 -10.52 -5.78 1.11
CA ALA A 59 -9.59 -6.34 2.06
C ALA A 59 -8.99 -7.66 1.57
N LEU A 60 -9.81 -8.51 0.94
CA LEU A 60 -9.36 -9.75 0.33
C LEU A 60 -8.42 -9.51 -0.86
N GLU A 61 -8.75 -8.56 -1.75
CA GLU A 61 -7.87 -8.20 -2.86
C GLU A 61 -6.52 -7.64 -2.35
N HIS A 62 -6.54 -6.77 -1.35
CA HIS A 62 -5.32 -6.31 -0.69
C HIS A 62 -4.52 -7.46 -0.06
N ALA A 63 -5.18 -8.45 0.54
CA ALA A 63 -4.49 -9.64 1.06
C ALA A 63 -3.87 -10.49 -0.06
N ARG A 64 -4.58 -10.66 -1.19
CA ARG A 64 -4.07 -11.38 -2.38
C ARG A 64 -2.84 -10.70 -2.95
N ILE A 65 -2.87 -9.38 -3.14
CA ILE A 65 -1.73 -8.61 -3.67
C ILE A 65 -0.55 -8.64 -2.70
N ARG A 66 -0.78 -8.47 -1.39
CA ARG A 66 0.30 -8.58 -0.38
C ARG A 66 0.93 -9.97 -0.37
N PHE A 67 0.14 -11.03 -0.53
CA PHE A 67 0.67 -12.38 -0.63
C PHE A 67 1.51 -12.56 -1.91
N ALA A 68 1.05 -12.04 -3.06
CA ALA A 68 1.82 -12.04 -4.30
C ALA A 68 3.16 -11.31 -4.15
N LEU A 69 3.17 -10.12 -3.53
CA LEU A 69 4.40 -9.39 -3.22
C LEU A 69 5.33 -10.19 -2.32
N ARG A 70 4.79 -10.84 -1.29
CA ARG A 70 5.59 -11.69 -0.40
C ARG A 70 6.24 -12.84 -1.16
N LEU A 71 5.55 -13.45 -2.13
CA LEU A 71 6.14 -14.50 -2.98
C LEU A 71 7.33 -13.98 -3.80
N ARG A 72 7.30 -12.71 -4.23
CA ARG A 72 8.40 -12.07 -4.96
C ARG A 72 9.63 -11.81 -4.10
N THR A 73 9.45 -11.53 -2.82
CA THR A 73 10.53 -11.25 -1.87
C THR A 73 11.00 -12.51 -1.12
N LEU A 74 10.51 -13.69 -1.47
CA LEU A 74 10.97 -14.92 -0.84
C LEU A 74 12.44 -15.17 -1.18
N ASP A 75 13.17 -15.66 -0.19
CA ASP A 75 14.53 -16.15 -0.38
C ASP A 75 14.59 -17.27 -1.42
N ALA A 76 15.66 -17.33 -2.20
CA ALA A 76 15.83 -18.31 -3.27
C ALA A 76 15.81 -19.76 -2.76
N ALA A 77 16.23 -20.01 -1.50
CA ALA A 77 16.18 -21.33 -0.88
C ALA A 77 14.78 -21.69 -0.35
N HIS A 78 13.81 -20.76 -0.37
CA HIS A 78 12.47 -21.02 0.14
C HIS A 78 11.73 -22.08 -0.71
N PRO A 79 11.09 -23.10 -0.11
CA PRO A 79 10.49 -24.22 -0.85
C PRO A 79 9.38 -23.81 -1.83
N LEU A 80 8.74 -22.67 -1.61
CA LEU A 80 7.73 -22.14 -2.53
C LEU A 80 8.33 -21.61 -3.83
N VAL A 81 9.58 -21.11 -3.83
CA VAL A 81 10.25 -20.63 -5.04
C VAL A 81 10.42 -21.77 -6.03
N ARG A 82 10.89 -22.94 -5.57
CA ARG A 82 10.97 -24.17 -6.38
C ARG A 82 9.64 -24.55 -7.03
N ARG A 83 8.52 -24.39 -6.31
CA ARG A 83 7.17 -24.72 -6.83
C ARG A 83 6.67 -23.70 -7.85
N LEU A 84 7.09 -22.44 -7.72
CA LEU A 84 6.79 -21.37 -8.67
C LEU A 84 7.59 -21.54 -9.96
N GLU A 85 8.87 -21.89 -9.87
CA GLU A 85 9.80 -21.98 -11.01
C GLU A 85 9.72 -23.30 -11.78
N ALA A 86 9.18 -24.37 -11.17
CA ALA A 86 8.99 -25.64 -11.88
C ALA A 86 8.15 -25.45 -13.17
N PRO A 87 8.55 -25.98 -14.33
CA PRO A 87 7.72 -25.89 -15.53
C PRO A 87 6.36 -26.58 -15.31
N PRO A 88 5.23 -25.96 -15.66
CA PRO A 88 3.96 -26.69 -15.67
C PRO A 88 4.01 -27.76 -16.76
N LEU A 89 3.46 -28.95 -16.47
CA LEU A 89 3.23 -29.95 -17.50
C LEU A 89 2.15 -29.44 -18.48
N PRO A 90 2.21 -29.81 -19.77
CA PRO A 90 1.30 -29.28 -20.81
C PRO A 90 -0.19 -29.42 -20.51
N TRP A 91 -0.57 -30.45 -19.74
CA TRP A 91 -1.96 -30.74 -19.37
C TRP A 91 -2.36 -30.20 -17.98
N GLN A 92 -1.43 -29.61 -17.23
CA GLN A 92 -1.71 -29.10 -15.89
C GLN A 92 -2.21 -27.66 -15.93
N ARG A 93 -3.34 -27.41 -15.24
CA ARG A 93 -3.82 -26.06 -14.97
C ARG A 93 -2.87 -25.34 -14.01
N ALA A 94 -2.75 -24.02 -14.17
CA ALA A 94 -2.01 -23.19 -13.23
C ALA A 94 -2.55 -23.39 -11.81
N THR A 95 -1.65 -23.60 -10.84
CA THR A 95 -2.02 -23.73 -9.43
C THR A 95 -2.43 -22.37 -8.86
N LYS A 96 -3.26 -22.35 -7.81
CA LYS A 96 -3.65 -21.11 -7.12
C LYS A 96 -2.43 -20.27 -6.71
N LEU A 97 -1.34 -20.93 -6.31
CA LEU A 97 -0.08 -20.28 -5.96
C LEU A 97 0.51 -19.50 -7.15
N ARG A 98 0.52 -20.09 -8.35
CA ARG A 98 1.00 -19.43 -9.58
C ARG A 98 0.07 -18.34 -10.07
N CYS A 99 -1.24 -18.55 -9.96
CA CYS A 99 -2.22 -17.53 -10.31
C CYS A 99 -2.04 -16.28 -9.43
N VAL A 100 -1.68 -16.45 -8.15
CA VAL A 100 -1.41 -15.32 -7.26
C VAL A 100 -0.04 -14.70 -7.54
N ASP A 101 1.01 -15.49 -7.80
CA ASP A 101 2.33 -14.95 -8.21
C ASP A 101 2.23 -14.07 -9.47
N ALA A 102 1.41 -14.48 -10.44
CA ALA A 102 1.19 -13.73 -11.68
C ALA A 102 0.47 -12.38 -11.50
N LEU A 103 -0.09 -12.08 -10.32
CA LEU A 103 -0.77 -10.79 -10.06
C LEU A 103 0.19 -9.62 -10.01
N VAL A 104 1.46 -9.85 -9.69
CA VAL A 104 2.49 -8.82 -9.59
C VAL A 104 3.57 -9.17 -10.61
N PRO A 105 3.91 -8.27 -11.56
CA PRO A 105 4.97 -8.53 -12.53
C PRO A 105 6.29 -8.82 -11.80
N ARG A 106 7.07 -9.77 -12.32
CA ARG A 106 8.42 -10.01 -11.81
C ARG A 106 9.26 -8.81 -12.25
N ALA A 107 9.56 -7.91 -11.32
CA ALA A 107 10.66 -6.99 -11.53
C ALA A 107 11.92 -7.84 -11.69
N GLU A 108 12.80 -7.48 -12.62
CA GLU A 108 14.18 -7.97 -12.54
C GLU A 108 14.63 -7.67 -11.11
N ALA A 109 15.06 -8.72 -10.39
CA ALA A 109 15.54 -8.53 -9.05
C ALA A 109 16.77 -7.64 -9.18
N ASP A 110 16.61 -6.34 -8.98
CA ASP A 110 17.73 -5.50 -8.64
C ASP A 110 18.32 -6.17 -7.40
N THR A 111 19.47 -6.80 -7.58
CA THR A 111 20.34 -7.34 -6.52
C THR A 111 20.92 -6.19 -5.67
N GLY A 112 20.19 -5.08 -5.57
CA GLY A 112 20.43 -4.05 -4.60
C GLY A 112 20.00 -4.53 -3.23
N PRO A 113 20.64 -4.06 -2.16
CA PRO A 113 20.19 -4.35 -0.81
C PRO A 113 18.71 -4.00 -0.71
N ILE A 114 17.91 -4.91 -0.13
CA ILE A 114 16.55 -4.62 0.32
C ILE A 114 16.65 -3.27 1.01
N ALA A 115 16.01 -2.24 0.44
CA ALA A 115 15.90 -0.96 1.12
C ALA A 115 15.18 -1.27 2.42
N LEU A 116 15.94 -1.35 3.51
CA LEU A 116 15.40 -1.40 4.85
C LEU A 116 14.66 -0.08 4.97
N PHE A 117 13.35 -0.11 4.75
CA PHE A 117 12.46 1.00 5.07
C PHE A 117 12.46 1.09 6.60
N THR A 118 13.53 1.65 7.15
CA THR A 118 13.54 2.13 8.51
C THR A 118 12.60 3.32 8.47
N ARG A 119 11.32 3.06 8.75
CA ARG A 119 10.42 4.11 9.17
C ARG A 119 11.08 4.68 10.42
N LEU A 120 11.79 5.80 10.28
CA LEU A 120 12.20 6.63 11.40
C LEU A 120 10.91 7.20 12.01
N GLN A 121 10.12 6.34 12.64
CA GLN A 121 9.20 6.77 13.68
C GLN A 121 10.06 6.96 14.91
N ASP A 122 10.80 8.06 14.95
CA ASP A 122 11.17 8.59 16.23
C ASP A 122 9.87 9.07 16.89
N ARG A 123 9.24 8.17 17.67
CA ARG A 123 8.03 8.47 18.46
C ARG A 123 8.29 9.49 19.57
N SER A 124 9.50 10.09 19.61
CA SER A 124 9.88 11.15 20.53
C SER A 124 9.98 12.52 19.88
N TYR A 125 9.20 12.81 18.83
CA TYR A 125 8.85 14.19 18.44
C TYR A 125 7.95 14.85 19.50
N ARG A 126 8.41 14.84 20.75
CA ARG A 126 7.96 15.78 21.78
C ARG A 126 8.54 17.12 21.35
N ARG A 127 7.66 18.10 21.12
CA ARG A 127 7.94 19.51 20.75
C ARG A 127 9.25 19.98 21.41
N LYS A 128 10.37 19.79 20.71
CA LYS A 128 11.66 20.39 21.03
C LYS A 128 11.73 21.67 20.22
N ASP A 129 12.44 22.66 20.73
CA ASP A 129 12.65 23.93 20.05
C ASP A 129 13.13 23.66 18.61
N GLU A 130 12.52 24.33 17.63
CA GLU A 130 12.71 24.13 16.18
C GLU A 130 14.21 24.10 15.79
N ARG A 131 15.00 24.90 16.49
CA ARG A 131 16.46 24.99 16.34
C ARG A 131 17.18 23.68 16.69
N THR A 132 16.80 23.04 17.80
CA THR A 132 17.39 21.75 18.23
C THR A 132 16.97 20.61 17.31
N ALA A 133 15.73 20.64 16.78
CA ALA A 133 15.26 19.67 15.80
C ALA A 133 16.05 19.79 14.48
N ALA A 134 16.29 21.02 14.01
CA ALA A 134 17.11 21.26 12.82
C ALA A 134 18.57 20.80 13.00
N GLU A 135 19.16 21.01 14.19
CA GLU A 135 20.50 20.53 14.52
C GLU A 135 20.59 18.99 14.50
N HIS A 136 19.63 18.31 15.13
CA HIS A 136 19.54 16.84 15.09
C HIS A 136 19.34 16.31 13.66
N PHE A 137 18.50 16.98 12.87
CA PHE A 137 18.28 16.63 11.48
C PHE A 137 19.57 16.76 10.66
N ASN A 138 20.30 17.88 10.78
CA ASN A 138 21.55 18.10 10.05
C ASN A 138 22.66 17.13 10.48
N ALA A 139 22.73 16.80 11.77
CA ALA A 139 23.67 15.81 12.28
C ALA A 139 23.39 14.41 11.70
N TRP A 140 22.12 14.00 11.66
CA TRP A 140 21.70 12.76 11.01
C TRP A 140 21.93 12.78 9.50
N TRP A 141 21.56 13.87 8.83
CA TRP A 141 21.73 14.06 7.37
C TRP A 141 23.18 13.93 6.93
N SER A 142 24.12 14.38 7.77
CA SER A 142 25.57 14.30 7.52
C SER A 142 26.17 12.91 7.74
N GLN A 143 25.46 12.02 8.44
CA GLN A 143 25.90 10.64 8.67
C GLN A 143 25.48 9.69 7.54
N LEU A 144 24.61 10.14 6.62
CA LEU A 144 24.12 9.30 5.52
C LEU A 144 25.25 8.99 4.53
N GLY A 145 25.30 7.74 4.08
CA GLY A 145 26.28 7.31 3.09
C GLY A 145 26.04 7.95 1.72
N ARG A 146 27.09 8.06 0.90
CA ARG A 146 27.00 8.66 -0.45
C ARG A 146 26.03 7.91 -1.39
N ASP A 147 25.78 6.63 -1.12
CA ASP A 147 24.84 5.80 -1.89
C ASP A 147 23.44 5.71 -1.27
N THR A 148 23.19 6.36 -0.13
CA THR A 148 21.88 6.36 0.50
C THR A 148 20.91 7.24 -0.29
N ILE A 149 19.75 6.71 -0.66
CA ILE A 149 18.69 7.51 -1.30
C ILE A 149 17.74 8.03 -0.22
N THR A 150 17.53 9.34 -0.16
CA THR A 150 16.54 9.96 0.72
C THR A 150 15.49 10.69 -0.09
N VAL A 151 14.23 10.48 0.25
CA VAL A 151 13.10 11.12 -0.41
C VAL A 151 12.34 11.96 0.60
N PHE A 152 12.26 13.26 0.33
CA PHE A 152 11.36 14.16 1.03
C PHE A 152 10.11 14.32 0.18
N SER A 153 8.96 14.05 0.76
CA SER A 153 7.68 14.29 0.12
C SER A 153 6.86 15.23 0.97
N ASP A 154 6.19 16.17 0.32
CA ASP A 154 5.27 17.08 0.96
C ASP A 154 3.93 17.08 0.22
N GLY A 155 2.85 17.26 0.98
CA GLY A 155 1.49 17.27 0.47
C GLY A 155 0.87 18.64 0.68
N THR A 156 0.19 19.17 -0.33
CA THR A 156 -0.58 20.41 -0.21
C THR A 156 -2.06 20.11 -0.40
N GLU A 157 -2.88 20.68 0.48
CA GLU A 157 -4.34 20.63 0.37
C GLU A 157 -4.87 22.06 0.34
N GLN A 158 -5.57 22.42 -0.73
CA GLN A 158 -6.14 23.75 -0.92
C GLN A 158 -7.60 23.66 -1.35
N TYR A 159 -8.40 24.66 -0.96
CA TYR A 159 -9.78 24.81 -1.37
C TYR A 159 -9.90 26.06 -2.25
N LYS A 160 -10.31 25.89 -3.51
CA LYS A 160 -10.51 27.00 -4.46
C LYS A 160 -11.85 26.83 -5.15
N ASP A 161 -12.69 27.87 -5.10
CA ASP A 161 -14.02 27.90 -5.72
C ASP A 161 -14.92 26.69 -5.35
N GLY A 162 -14.81 26.22 -4.11
CA GLY A 162 -15.53 25.03 -3.62
C GLY A 162 -14.98 23.68 -4.08
N ALA A 163 -13.94 23.67 -4.92
CA ALA A 163 -13.23 22.47 -5.33
C ALA A 163 -12.00 22.21 -4.44
N LYS A 164 -11.88 20.95 -4.00
CA LYS A 164 -10.72 20.48 -3.24
C LYS A 164 -9.59 20.11 -4.21
N LEU A 165 -8.46 20.80 -4.08
CA LEU A 165 -7.23 20.58 -4.85
C LEU A 165 -6.19 19.96 -3.91
N VAL A 166 -5.75 18.76 -4.25
CA VAL A 166 -4.71 18.04 -3.50
C VAL A 166 -3.51 17.87 -4.41
N GLY A 167 -2.35 18.35 -3.96
CA GLY A 167 -1.09 18.21 -4.66
C GLY A 167 -0.07 17.45 -3.82
N TYR A 168 0.92 16.87 -4.48
CA TYR A 168 2.12 16.36 -3.84
C TYR A 168 3.35 16.90 -4.55
N GLY A 169 4.40 17.10 -3.77
CA GLY A 169 5.75 17.38 -4.24
C GLY A 169 6.71 16.37 -3.64
N TYR A 170 7.78 16.07 -4.36
CA TYR A 170 8.87 15.27 -3.82
C TYR A 170 10.23 15.74 -4.32
N ALA A 171 11.24 15.53 -3.47
CA ALA A 171 12.64 15.73 -3.75
C ALA A 171 13.42 14.47 -3.34
N VAL A 172 14.12 13.88 -4.31
CA VAL A 172 14.97 12.71 -4.14
C VAL A 172 16.41 13.16 -4.11
N TYR A 173 17.11 12.79 -3.06
CA TYR A 173 18.54 12.98 -2.88
C TYR A 173 19.26 11.63 -2.90
N ARG A 174 20.47 11.61 -3.46
CA ARG A 174 21.43 10.51 -3.32
C ARG A 174 22.61 11.04 -2.51
N GLY A 175 22.82 10.45 -1.33
CA GLY A 175 23.58 11.04 -0.25
C GLY A 175 22.97 12.39 0.13
N GLN A 176 23.58 13.45 -0.37
CA GLN A 176 23.15 14.84 -0.16
C GLN A 176 23.05 15.63 -1.47
N THR A 177 23.19 14.96 -2.62
CA THR A 177 23.05 15.57 -3.94
C THR A 177 21.63 15.38 -4.45
N LEU A 178 20.99 16.44 -4.93
CA LEU A 178 19.66 16.38 -5.51
C LEU A 178 19.70 15.53 -6.79
N ALA A 179 18.99 14.40 -6.77
CA ALA A 179 18.91 13.49 -7.89
C ALA A 179 17.70 13.78 -8.77
N ARG A 180 16.54 14.08 -8.17
CA ARG A 180 15.29 14.34 -8.92
C ARG A 180 14.28 15.11 -8.08
N THR A 181 13.51 15.96 -8.72
CA THR A 181 12.32 16.59 -8.12
C THR A 181 11.11 16.32 -9.00
N GLY A 182 9.93 16.46 -8.42
CA GLY A 182 8.67 16.39 -9.15
C GLY A 182 7.51 16.83 -8.30
N SER A 183 6.41 17.17 -8.95
CA SER A 183 5.14 17.46 -8.31
C SER A 183 3.98 17.05 -9.21
N GLY A 184 2.81 16.86 -8.60
CA GLY A 184 1.61 16.48 -9.33
C GLY A 184 0.35 16.75 -8.52
N ALA A 185 -0.78 16.75 -9.21
CA ALA A 185 -2.09 16.78 -8.59
C ALA A 185 -2.58 15.35 -8.35
N ILE A 186 -3.21 15.15 -7.20
CA ILE A 186 -3.94 13.93 -6.86
C ILE A 186 -5.44 14.21 -7.03
N ASN A 187 -6.25 13.15 -7.11
CA ASN A 187 -7.70 13.28 -7.15
C ASN A 187 -8.25 14.10 -5.96
N SER A 188 -9.39 14.76 -6.20
CA SER A 188 -10.07 15.62 -5.23
C SER A 188 -10.66 14.88 -4.01
N ILE A 189 -10.59 13.55 -4.01
CA ILE A 189 -11.07 12.68 -2.93
C ILE A 189 -9.94 12.38 -1.92
N SER A 190 -8.69 12.71 -2.26
CA SER A 190 -7.56 12.49 -1.37
C SER A 190 -7.51 13.52 -0.25
N HIS A 191 -6.75 13.21 0.79
CA HIS A 191 -6.58 14.08 1.95
C HIS A 191 -5.11 14.09 2.35
N VAL A 192 -4.56 15.28 2.62
CA VAL A 192 -3.22 15.40 3.19
C VAL A 192 -3.35 15.24 4.69
N PHE A 193 -2.77 14.19 5.24
CA PHE A 193 -2.75 14.00 6.68
C PHE A 193 -1.61 14.85 7.25
N ASP A 194 -1.96 15.82 8.09
CA ASP A 194 -0.98 16.52 8.90
C ASP A 194 -0.32 15.52 9.87
N ALA A 195 1.00 15.43 9.80
CA ALA A 195 1.79 14.52 10.62
C ALA A 195 2.16 15.14 11.98
N GLU A 196 1.78 16.40 12.24
CA GLU A 196 2.16 17.15 13.45
C GLU A 196 1.14 17.08 14.62
N ARG A 197 0.27 16.07 14.67
CA ARG A 197 -0.66 15.86 15.80
C ARG A 197 -0.32 14.68 16.70
#